data_AF-A0A1G0H6B6-F1
#
_entry.id   AF-A0A1G0H6B6-F1
#
_cell.length_a   1.000
_cell.length_b   1.000
_cell.length_c   1.000
_cell.angle_alpha   90.00
_cell.angle_beta   90.00
_cell.angle_gamma   90.00
#
_symmetry.space_group_name_H-M   'P 1'
#
loop_
_entity.id
_entity.type
_entity.pdbx_description
1 polymer ?
#
loop_
_entity_poly.entity_id
_entity_poly.type
_entity_poly.pdbx_seq_one_letter_code
_entity_poly.pdbx_strand_id
1 'polypeptide(L)'
;MAQAIAHKAAVIRELKRIGKLKREFRKSTEQSDDTSVAKQQHATEASTAVLSQSECHLKVMLGDHQYRENNLRDNVAAAIDMLRLSPSKVRREEMIAHCVCLIESERAGGKERFYFYHGCDEVVGFLYQLYTTLYQLLQRDERAAAFRGSNKHFARLQTLAEFMAHYSKGGTQTLDNNEADFNEFALSANVFLFGNHATPTSNSVCYWHNNDVRRTVNLPALLTDFLRHFNVSEQDKEALIQLYEQYVKGSGGVLYQMSMPRDQVAQHAYPAGFMGVQNPYHGEMDVVTAVQTASHDLLQSSQAAKEAREYLCSLQARVFVPPHVPLAVQTVHLQADNKSIDPRLQPRMQVVVESIVQAMLSHSTGRGAALHPGLPLQSVAKSLYDEAGLDLAKEDHLASKQSLVEAIVKNEAERVIAILEQAPHLKAVKLPRSFQYIGITQQQLLTPLEMILRHSTLPGSVLERCFGKQWAQELVIDIDTPELLVAVLTRLTADDRLAFVEKCAGVIKHAYELARMLEQLDSAHRLAFAEKCAGVIKHAYELARMLEQLDSAHRLAFADKYAGVIKNGYTLARMLEQLDSVHRLAFVKMKLAVVDSDGQLDKVLALLQPTEHTAVREAYEQHHRRSSPS
;
A
#
# COMPACT_ATOMS: atom_id res chain seq x y z
N MET A 1 5.80 27.42 -47.62
CA MET A 1 6.53 26.78 -48.76
C MET A 1 8.05 26.80 -48.56
N ALA A 2 8.66 27.94 -48.19
CA ALA A 2 10.11 28.02 -47.91
C ALA A 2 10.61 27.09 -46.77
N GLN A 3 9.84 26.90 -45.69
CA GLN A 3 10.19 25.96 -44.60
C GLN A 3 10.16 24.48 -45.02
N ALA A 4 9.24 24.08 -45.91
CA ALA A 4 9.19 22.71 -46.43
C ALA A 4 10.39 22.42 -47.37
N ILE A 5 10.84 23.42 -48.12
CA ILE A 5 12.03 23.34 -48.96
C ILE A 5 13.30 23.27 -48.10
N ALA A 6 13.37 24.06 -47.01
CA ALA A 6 14.49 24.01 -46.06
C ALA A 6 14.57 22.66 -45.32
N HIS A 7 13.43 22.08 -44.92
CA HIS A 7 13.38 20.76 -44.28
C HIS A 7 13.78 19.63 -45.25
N LYS A 8 13.29 19.66 -46.50
CA LYS A 8 13.69 18.68 -47.53
C LYS A 8 15.19 18.79 -47.86
N ALA A 9 15.75 20.00 -47.86
CA ALA A 9 17.19 20.23 -48.03
C ALA A 9 18.04 19.79 -46.82
N ALA A 10 17.50 19.82 -45.61
CA ALA A 10 18.16 19.29 -44.41
C ALA A 10 18.19 17.76 -44.42
N VAL A 11 17.06 17.12 -44.75
CA VAL A 11 16.96 15.65 -44.87
C VAL A 11 17.88 15.12 -45.97
N ILE A 12 17.94 15.78 -47.12
CA ILE A 12 18.84 15.38 -48.22
C ILE A 12 20.32 15.54 -47.81
N ARG A 13 20.66 16.55 -47.03
CA ARG A 13 22.03 16.73 -46.50
C ARG A 13 22.40 15.61 -45.52
N GLU A 14 21.48 15.22 -44.64
CA GLU A 14 21.75 14.14 -43.67
C GLU A 14 21.81 12.76 -44.33
N LEU A 15 20.96 12.49 -45.33
CA LEU A 15 21.05 11.26 -46.12
C LEU A 15 22.36 11.18 -46.93
N LYS A 16 22.87 12.32 -47.44
CA LYS A 16 24.20 12.38 -48.08
C LYS A 16 25.32 12.17 -47.06
N ARG A 17 25.19 12.68 -45.82
CA ARG A 17 26.15 12.45 -44.73
C ARG A 17 26.22 10.98 -44.33
N ILE A 18 25.07 10.33 -44.15
CA ILE A 18 24.96 8.89 -43.86
C ILE A 18 25.50 8.05 -45.01
N GLY A 19 25.22 8.43 -46.27
CA GLY A 19 25.78 7.77 -47.45
C GLY A 19 27.30 7.90 -47.56
N LYS A 20 27.88 9.03 -47.14
CA LYS A 20 29.33 9.26 -47.08
C LYS A 20 29.98 8.42 -45.97
N LEU A 21 29.39 8.41 -44.77
CA LEU A 21 29.82 7.56 -43.65
C LEU A 21 29.78 6.07 -44.01
N LYS A 22 28.74 5.59 -44.69
CA LYS A 22 28.68 4.20 -45.18
C LYS A 22 29.78 3.87 -46.20
N ARG A 23 30.19 4.81 -47.05
CA ARG A 23 31.29 4.61 -48.01
C ARG A 23 32.67 4.68 -47.35
N GLU A 24 32.85 5.56 -46.37
CA GLU A 24 34.07 5.64 -45.56
C GLU A 24 34.24 4.38 -44.71
N PHE A 25 33.15 3.86 -44.14
CA PHE A 25 33.13 2.59 -43.43
C PHE A 25 33.48 1.43 -44.38
N ARG A 26 32.83 1.33 -45.55
CA ARG A 26 33.17 0.30 -46.56
C ARG A 26 34.61 0.37 -47.05
N LYS A 27 35.16 1.58 -47.25
CA LYS A 27 36.57 1.76 -47.62
C LYS A 27 37.53 1.36 -46.49
N SER A 28 37.16 1.56 -45.23
CA SER A 28 37.96 1.09 -44.09
C SER A 28 37.93 -0.44 -43.94
N THR A 29 36.84 -1.09 -44.34
CA THR A 29 36.71 -2.56 -44.35
C THR A 29 37.36 -3.19 -45.58
N GLU A 30 37.36 -2.51 -46.73
CA GLU A 30 38.02 -2.99 -47.97
C GLU A 30 39.54 -2.71 -47.97
N GLN A 31 40.03 -1.77 -47.14
CA GLN A 31 41.48 -1.53 -46.96
C GLN A 31 42.16 -2.47 -45.94
N SER A 32 41.42 -3.34 -45.24
CA SER A 32 42.01 -4.37 -44.37
C SER A 32 42.17 -5.74 -45.04
N ASP A 33 41.71 -5.90 -46.29
CA ASP A 33 41.70 -7.20 -47.00
C ASP A 33 42.79 -7.34 -48.08
N ASP A 34 43.72 -6.38 -48.18
CA ASP A 34 44.86 -6.45 -49.10
C ASP A 34 46.16 -6.76 -48.35
N THR A 35 46.27 -7.98 -47.84
CA THR A 35 47.56 -8.66 -47.61
C THR A 35 47.36 -10.16 -47.73
N SER A 36 47.21 -10.63 -48.97
CA SER A 36 47.51 -12.02 -49.31
C SER A 36 49.00 -12.26 -49.08
N VAL A 37 49.37 -13.09 -48.09
CA VAL A 37 50.36 -14.18 -48.13
C VAL A 37 50.53 -14.66 -46.67
N ALA A 38 49.60 -15.48 -46.19
CA ALA A 38 49.78 -16.40 -45.05
C ALA A 38 48.58 -17.37 -44.94
N LYS A 39 48.16 -17.96 -46.06
CA LYS A 39 47.33 -19.17 -46.03
C LYS A 39 48.26 -20.34 -45.76
N GLN A 40 48.06 -20.99 -44.61
CA GLN A 40 48.56 -22.31 -44.16
C GLN A 40 49.37 -22.22 -42.87
N GLN A 41 48.68 -21.99 -41.75
CA GLN A 41 48.97 -22.52 -40.41
C GLN A 41 48.13 -21.73 -39.42
N HIS A 42 46.92 -22.22 -39.14
CA HIS A 42 46.06 -22.04 -37.97
C HIS A 42 44.63 -22.42 -38.36
N ALA A 43 44.50 -23.67 -38.80
CA ALA A 43 43.22 -24.36 -38.89
C ALA A 43 42.98 -25.09 -37.56
N THR A 44 42.75 -24.33 -36.49
CA THR A 44 42.21 -24.82 -35.20
C THR A 44 42.04 -23.63 -34.26
N GLU A 45 41.00 -22.85 -34.50
CA GLU A 45 40.29 -22.09 -33.46
C GLU A 45 38.97 -21.68 -34.13
N ALA A 46 37.99 -22.59 -34.08
CA ALA A 46 36.62 -22.21 -34.34
C ALA A 46 36.26 -21.18 -33.25
N SER A 47 36.35 -19.91 -33.59
CA SER A 47 35.79 -18.81 -32.80
C SER A 47 34.30 -19.10 -32.65
N THR A 48 33.92 -19.80 -31.58
CA THR A 48 32.53 -19.95 -31.15
C THR A 48 32.05 -18.56 -30.78
N ALA A 49 31.39 -17.90 -31.74
CA ALA A 49 30.79 -16.59 -31.51
C ALA A 49 29.85 -16.71 -30.30
N VAL A 50 30.17 -15.98 -29.23
CA VAL A 50 29.36 -15.96 -28.01
C VAL A 50 28.00 -15.39 -28.37
N LEU A 51 26.97 -16.22 -28.32
CA LEU A 51 25.59 -15.81 -28.58
C LEU A 51 25.15 -14.77 -27.54
N SER A 52 24.33 -13.82 -27.97
CA SER A 52 23.65 -12.93 -27.03
C SER A 52 22.61 -13.68 -26.19
N GLN A 53 22.13 -13.02 -25.13
CA GLN A 53 21.06 -13.50 -24.26
C GLN A 53 19.82 -13.93 -25.05
N SER A 54 19.32 -13.06 -25.93
CA SER A 54 18.16 -13.35 -26.76
C SER A 54 18.44 -14.34 -27.88
N GLU A 55 19.69 -14.46 -28.38
CA GLU A 55 20.05 -15.51 -29.34
C GLU A 55 20.05 -16.91 -28.71
N CYS A 56 20.55 -17.05 -27.48
CA CYS A 56 20.43 -18.29 -26.71
C CYS A 56 18.96 -18.70 -26.57
N HIS A 57 18.09 -17.73 -26.24
CA HIS A 57 16.65 -17.97 -26.15
C HIS A 57 16.00 -18.30 -27.51
N LEU A 58 16.43 -17.67 -28.61
CA LEU A 58 15.96 -18.03 -29.96
C LEU A 58 16.30 -19.48 -30.30
N LYS A 59 17.50 -19.96 -29.94
CA LYS A 59 17.87 -21.37 -30.12
C LYS A 59 16.97 -22.31 -29.31
N VAL A 60 16.64 -21.92 -28.07
CA VAL A 60 15.67 -22.65 -27.22
C VAL A 60 14.29 -22.70 -27.88
N MET A 61 13.78 -21.56 -28.31
CA MET A 61 12.44 -21.38 -28.88
C MET A 61 12.26 -22.13 -30.21
N LEU A 62 13.23 -22.02 -31.12
CA LEU A 62 13.16 -22.64 -32.45
C LEU A 62 13.61 -24.12 -32.44
N GLY A 63 14.47 -24.50 -31.49
CA GLY A 63 15.12 -25.80 -31.48
C GLY A 63 16.14 -25.97 -32.60
N ASP A 64 16.94 -27.04 -32.53
CA ASP A 64 18.10 -27.25 -33.41
C ASP A 64 17.72 -27.46 -34.88
N HIS A 65 16.48 -27.85 -35.17
CA HIS A 65 16.01 -28.09 -36.54
C HIS A 65 15.56 -26.83 -37.28
N GLN A 66 15.15 -25.78 -36.55
CA GLN A 66 14.63 -24.54 -37.15
C GLN A 66 15.58 -23.36 -36.93
N TYR A 67 16.40 -23.37 -35.88
CA TYR A 67 17.44 -22.38 -35.67
C TYR A 67 18.54 -22.49 -36.72
N ARG A 68 18.87 -21.39 -37.38
CA ARG A 68 19.93 -21.29 -38.40
C ARG A 68 21.12 -20.54 -37.83
N GLU A 69 22.26 -21.22 -37.72
CA GLU A 69 23.52 -20.58 -37.30
C GLU A 69 23.89 -19.42 -38.24
N ASN A 70 24.38 -18.32 -37.67
CA ASN A 70 24.80 -17.12 -38.39
C ASN A 70 23.72 -16.43 -39.25
N ASN A 71 22.44 -16.76 -39.04
CA ASN A 71 21.33 -16.12 -39.77
C ASN A 71 20.27 -15.57 -38.80
N LEU A 72 20.65 -14.51 -38.08
CA LEU A 72 19.81 -13.87 -37.07
C LEU A 72 18.47 -13.37 -37.64
N ARG A 73 18.47 -12.82 -38.85
CA ARG A 73 17.25 -12.30 -39.48
C ARG A 73 16.20 -13.39 -39.69
N ASP A 74 16.61 -14.55 -40.24
CA ASP A 74 15.69 -15.67 -40.44
C ASP A 74 15.20 -16.26 -39.12
N ASN A 75 16.06 -16.34 -38.10
CA ASN A 75 15.68 -16.81 -36.77
C ASN A 75 14.64 -15.89 -36.11
N VAL A 76 14.85 -14.57 -36.20
CA VAL A 76 13.89 -13.57 -35.71
C VAL A 76 12.56 -13.67 -36.49
N ALA A 77 12.61 -13.84 -37.81
CA ALA A 77 11.42 -14.01 -38.63
C ALA A 77 10.63 -15.26 -38.23
N ALA A 78 11.32 -16.40 -38.06
CA ALA A 78 10.73 -17.65 -37.60
C ALA A 78 10.10 -17.53 -36.20
N ALA A 79 10.76 -16.79 -35.29
CA ALA A 79 10.23 -16.55 -33.95
C ALA A 79 8.95 -15.71 -33.98
N ILE A 80 8.91 -14.66 -34.79
CA ILE A 80 7.70 -13.84 -34.98
C ILE A 80 6.54 -14.70 -35.53
N ASP A 81 6.82 -15.57 -36.49
CA ASP A 81 5.80 -16.46 -37.07
C ASP A 81 5.27 -17.46 -36.03
N MET A 82 6.13 -17.96 -35.14
CA MET A 82 5.75 -18.87 -34.05
C MET A 82 4.80 -18.20 -33.03
N LEU A 83 4.90 -16.88 -32.84
CA LEU A 83 4.02 -16.13 -31.94
C LEU A 83 2.60 -15.91 -32.50
N ARG A 84 2.34 -16.26 -33.76
CA ARG A 84 1.02 -16.17 -34.42
C ARG A 84 0.36 -14.77 -34.36
N LEU A 85 1.18 -13.72 -34.36
CA LEU A 85 0.72 -12.33 -34.23
C LEU A 85 -0.04 -11.78 -35.45
N SER A 86 0.10 -12.43 -36.61
CA SER A 86 -0.55 -12.01 -37.87
C SER A 86 -0.34 -10.53 -38.27
N PRO A 87 0.89 -9.96 -38.17
CA PRO A 87 1.15 -8.57 -38.59
C PRO A 87 0.96 -8.37 -40.10
N SER A 88 0.67 -7.12 -40.51
CA SER A 88 0.78 -6.71 -41.92
C SER A 88 2.20 -6.96 -42.44
N LYS A 89 2.37 -7.16 -43.76
CA LYS A 89 3.69 -7.43 -44.35
C LYS A 89 4.72 -6.35 -44.00
N VAL A 90 4.30 -5.08 -44.03
CA VAL A 90 5.19 -3.94 -43.71
C VAL A 90 5.56 -3.95 -42.23
N ARG A 91 4.57 -4.11 -41.33
CA ARG A 91 4.78 -4.20 -39.88
C ARG A 91 5.66 -5.39 -39.51
N ARG A 92 5.51 -6.52 -40.19
CA ARG A 92 6.35 -7.71 -39.99
C ARG A 92 7.82 -7.42 -40.31
N GLU A 93 8.11 -6.80 -41.45
CA GLU A 93 9.50 -6.47 -41.82
C GLU A 93 10.12 -5.43 -40.88
N GLU A 94 9.32 -4.46 -40.41
CA GLU A 94 9.73 -3.48 -39.40
C GLU A 94 10.05 -4.17 -38.04
N MET A 95 9.17 -5.06 -37.58
CA MET A 95 9.41 -5.86 -36.37
C MET A 95 10.69 -6.68 -36.47
N ILE A 96 10.92 -7.36 -37.61
CA ILE A 96 12.15 -8.12 -37.83
C ILE A 96 13.38 -7.22 -37.75
N ALA A 97 13.36 -6.08 -38.44
CA ALA A 97 14.49 -5.15 -38.46
C ALA A 97 14.82 -4.62 -37.05
N HIS A 98 13.81 -4.26 -36.26
CA HIS A 98 14.01 -3.81 -34.89
C HIS A 98 14.50 -4.92 -33.96
N CYS A 99 13.91 -6.11 -34.01
CA CYS A 99 14.34 -7.23 -33.19
C CYS A 99 15.80 -7.64 -33.48
N VAL A 100 16.21 -7.63 -34.76
CA VAL A 100 17.62 -7.86 -35.14
C VAL A 100 18.52 -6.79 -34.52
N CYS A 101 18.17 -5.51 -34.64
CA CYS A 101 18.94 -4.40 -34.09
C CYS A 101 19.09 -4.49 -32.56
N LEU A 102 18.03 -4.87 -31.83
CA LEU A 102 18.06 -5.04 -30.39
C LEU A 102 18.99 -6.18 -29.97
N ILE A 103 18.96 -7.30 -30.68
CA ILE A 103 19.85 -8.45 -30.43
C ILE A 103 21.31 -8.11 -30.76
N GLU A 104 21.56 -7.38 -31.84
CA GLU A 104 22.90 -6.89 -32.17
C GLU A 104 23.44 -5.92 -31.11
N SER A 105 22.57 -5.08 -30.53
CA SER A 105 22.88 -4.22 -29.39
C SER A 105 23.28 -5.02 -28.14
N GLU A 106 22.58 -6.13 -27.84
CA GLU A 106 22.99 -7.05 -26.77
C GLU A 106 24.39 -7.61 -27.02
N ARG A 107 24.65 -8.05 -28.26
CA ARG A 107 25.95 -8.62 -28.64
C ARG A 107 27.08 -7.60 -28.50
N ALA A 108 26.82 -6.34 -28.87
CA ALA A 108 27.77 -5.24 -28.72
C ALA A 108 28.06 -4.89 -27.25
N GLY A 109 27.08 -5.00 -26.35
CA GLY A 109 27.28 -4.86 -24.91
C GLY A 109 28.04 -6.01 -24.25
N GLY A 110 28.10 -7.17 -24.92
CA GLY A 110 28.96 -8.29 -24.57
C GLY A 110 28.82 -8.78 -23.13
N LYS A 111 29.96 -8.91 -22.44
CA LYS A 111 30.05 -9.39 -21.05
C LYS A 111 29.89 -8.28 -20.01
N GLU A 112 29.78 -7.02 -20.40
CA GLU A 112 29.75 -5.89 -19.46
C GLU A 112 28.33 -5.53 -19.02
N ARG A 113 27.34 -5.77 -19.89
CA ARG A 113 25.95 -5.39 -19.65
C ARG A 113 25.03 -6.60 -19.58
N PHE A 114 23.92 -6.43 -18.88
CA PHE A 114 22.78 -7.33 -18.87
C PHE A 114 21.53 -6.60 -19.35
N TYR A 115 20.67 -7.30 -20.09
CA TYR A 115 19.54 -6.70 -20.78
C TYR A 115 18.21 -7.25 -20.25
N PHE A 116 17.21 -6.37 -20.24
CA PHE A 116 15.82 -6.64 -19.90
C PHE A 116 14.91 -6.02 -20.95
N TYR A 117 13.76 -6.65 -21.18
CA TYR A 117 12.77 -6.20 -22.14
C TYR A 117 11.43 -5.96 -21.49
N HIS A 118 10.76 -4.89 -21.92
CA HIS A 118 9.43 -4.56 -21.47
C HIS A 118 8.62 -3.96 -22.63
N GLY A 119 7.63 -4.72 -23.09
CA GLY A 119 6.62 -4.24 -24.02
C GLY A 119 5.38 -3.74 -23.29
N CYS A 120 4.82 -2.62 -23.74
CA CYS A 120 3.60 -2.03 -23.17
C CYS A 120 2.78 -1.31 -24.23
N ASP A 121 1.61 -0.82 -23.82
CA ASP A 121 0.76 0.03 -24.64
C ASP A 121 1.26 1.49 -24.71
N GLU A 122 0.61 2.28 -25.55
CA GLU A 122 0.92 3.70 -25.76
C GLU A 122 0.67 4.57 -24.52
N VAL A 123 -0.25 4.17 -23.63
CA VAL A 123 -0.56 4.91 -22.39
C VAL A 123 0.59 4.78 -21.39
N VAL A 124 1.02 3.55 -21.12
CA VAL A 124 2.19 3.30 -20.26
C VAL A 124 3.45 3.89 -20.88
N GLY A 125 3.59 3.81 -22.22
CA GLY A 125 4.67 4.46 -22.94
C GLY A 125 4.73 5.98 -22.70
N PHE A 126 3.59 6.67 -22.76
CA PHE A 126 3.49 8.10 -22.45
C PHE A 126 3.86 8.41 -20.99
N LEU A 127 3.42 7.58 -20.05
CA LEU A 127 3.75 7.75 -18.63
C LEU A 127 5.24 7.62 -18.36
N TYR A 128 5.93 6.66 -18.98
CA TYR A 128 7.38 6.55 -18.85
C TYR A 128 8.13 7.73 -19.45
N GLN A 129 7.65 8.31 -20.56
CA GLN A 129 8.20 9.57 -21.09
C GLN A 129 7.97 10.74 -20.14
N LEU A 130 6.79 10.83 -19.53
CA LEU A 130 6.47 11.85 -18.52
C LEU A 130 7.38 11.72 -17.30
N TYR A 131 7.50 10.52 -16.72
CA TYR A 131 8.37 10.27 -15.57
C TYR A 131 9.82 10.57 -15.93
N THR A 132 10.29 10.08 -17.07
CA THR A 132 11.65 10.36 -17.54
C THR A 132 11.91 11.85 -17.68
N THR A 133 11.01 12.61 -18.32
CA THR A 133 11.13 14.07 -18.47
C THR A 133 11.18 14.78 -17.11
N LEU A 134 10.33 14.37 -16.17
CA LEU A 134 10.32 14.89 -14.81
C LEU A 134 11.66 14.66 -14.11
N TYR A 135 12.18 13.43 -14.16
CA TYR A 135 13.44 13.09 -13.50
C TYR A 135 14.66 13.71 -14.17
N GLN A 136 14.68 13.85 -15.50
CA GLN A 136 15.75 14.55 -16.21
C GLN A 136 15.83 16.02 -15.77
N LEU A 137 14.69 16.71 -15.63
CA LEU A 137 14.63 18.08 -15.13
C LEU A 137 15.08 18.18 -13.67
N LEU A 138 14.60 17.29 -12.82
CA LEU A 138 14.88 17.31 -11.38
C LEU A 138 16.32 16.89 -11.05
N GLN A 139 16.87 15.90 -11.76
CA GLN A 139 18.24 15.41 -11.54
C GLN A 139 19.29 16.17 -12.36
N ARG A 140 18.89 17.04 -13.30
CA ARG A 140 19.81 17.65 -14.28
C ARG A 140 20.67 16.62 -15.02
N ASP A 141 20.10 15.46 -15.29
CA ASP A 141 20.72 14.40 -16.05
C ASP A 141 19.83 14.08 -17.25
N GLU A 142 20.22 14.54 -18.43
CA GLU A 142 19.51 14.30 -19.69
C GLU A 142 19.48 12.81 -20.09
N ARG A 143 20.32 11.97 -19.46
CA ARG A 143 20.40 10.53 -19.72
C ARG A 143 19.60 9.71 -18.73
N ALA A 144 19.04 10.32 -17.69
CA ALA A 144 18.18 9.62 -16.75
C ALA A 144 16.97 9.03 -17.48
N ALA A 145 16.57 7.83 -17.06
CA ALA A 145 15.36 7.16 -17.51
C ALA A 145 14.58 6.68 -16.29
N ALA A 146 13.27 6.89 -16.28
CA ALA A 146 12.43 6.56 -15.14
C ALA A 146 11.19 5.78 -15.58
N PHE A 147 10.95 4.68 -14.88
CA PHE A 147 9.77 3.82 -15.07
C PHE A 147 8.76 3.96 -13.93
N ARG A 148 9.02 4.84 -12.96
CA ARG A 148 8.17 5.10 -11.79
C ARG A 148 8.04 6.59 -11.56
N GLY A 149 6.82 7.04 -11.26
CA GLY A 149 6.54 8.45 -11.02
C GLY A 149 6.94 8.94 -9.63
N SER A 150 6.77 8.10 -8.60
CA SER A 150 6.93 8.48 -7.19
C SER A 150 8.06 7.72 -6.48
N ASN A 151 8.86 8.45 -5.70
CA ASN A 151 9.84 7.87 -4.77
C ASN A 151 9.22 7.38 -3.46
N LYS A 152 7.98 7.75 -3.13
CA LYS A 152 7.33 7.47 -1.84
C LYS A 152 7.37 5.99 -1.46
N HIS A 153 7.28 5.11 -2.44
CA HIS A 153 7.39 3.67 -2.23
C HIS A 153 8.82 3.29 -1.85
N PHE A 154 9.82 3.64 -2.68
CA PHE A 154 11.26 3.37 -2.47
C PHE A 154 11.86 3.98 -1.20
N ALA A 155 11.17 4.96 -0.68
CA ALA A 155 11.45 5.54 0.61
C ALA A 155 11.39 4.46 1.73
N ARG A 156 10.36 3.62 1.71
CA ARG A 156 10.12 2.57 2.71
C ARG A 156 10.99 1.32 2.54
N LEU A 157 11.31 0.97 1.30
CA LEU A 157 12.10 -0.21 0.92
C LEU A 157 13.15 0.26 -0.06
N GLN A 158 14.39 0.41 0.40
CA GLN A 158 15.48 1.04 -0.33
C GLN A 158 16.31 0.04 -1.11
N THR A 159 16.31 -1.22 -0.67
CA THR A 159 17.09 -2.30 -1.29
C THR A 159 16.20 -3.39 -1.83
N LEU A 160 16.70 -4.13 -2.83
CA LEU A 160 16.01 -5.32 -3.33
C LEU A 160 15.77 -6.35 -2.21
N ALA A 161 16.72 -6.49 -1.28
CA ALA A 161 16.60 -7.40 -0.15
C ALA A 161 15.42 -7.02 0.78
N GLU A 162 15.29 -5.74 1.12
CA GLU A 162 14.14 -5.22 1.88
C GLU A 162 12.83 -5.42 1.15
N PHE A 163 12.80 -5.13 -0.16
CA PHE A 163 11.64 -5.37 -1.00
C PHE A 163 11.20 -6.84 -0.97
N MET A 164 12.13 -7.76 -1.18
CA MET A 164 11.83 -9.20 -1.16
C MET A 164 11.41 -9.67 0.24
N ALA A 165 12.03 -9.18 1.30
CA ALA A 165 11.64 -9.52 2.67
C ALA A 165 10.21 -9.05 2.97
N HIS A 166 9.85 -7.82 2.58
CA HIS A 166 8.53 -7.23 2.83
C HIS A 166 7.40 -8.02 2.19
N TYR A 167 7.57 -8.43 0.92
CA TYR A 167 6.54 -9.13 0.16
C TYR A 167 6.62 -10.66 0.31
N SER A 168 7.50 -11.17 1.18
CA SER A 168 7.56 -12.61 1.51
C SER A 168 6.70 -12.91 2.75
N LYS A 169 5.68 -13.76 2.61
CA LYS A 169 4.86 -14.19 3.76
C LYS A 169 5.68 -15.09 4.68
N GLY A 170 6.12 -14.59 5.85
CA GLY A 170 6.74 -15.43 6.88
C GLY A 170 8.00 -16.19 6.45
N GLY A 171 8.75 -15.69 5.46
CA GLY A 171 9.96 -16.32 4.94
C GLY A 171 9.76 -17.47 3.93
N THR A 172 8.54 -17.72 3.43
CA THR A 172 8.21 -18.91 2.62
C THR A 172 8.58 -18.83 1.12
N GLN A 173 9.57 -18.03 0.71
CA GLN A 173 10.02 -17.84 -0.70
C GLN A 173 8.92 -17.41 -1.72
N THR A 174 7.68 -17.23 -1.29
CA THR A 174 6.53 -16.93 -2.12
C THR A 174 6.24 -15.44 -2.04
N LEU A 175 6.66 -14.72 -3.09
CA LEU A 175 6.30 -13.33 -3.33
C LEU A 175 4.96 -13.28 -4.08
N ASP A 176 3.99 -12.52 -3.59
CA ASP A 176 2.70 -12.33 -4.25
C ASP A 176 2.66 -10.95 -4.92
N ASN A 177 2.80 -10.92 -6.25
CA ASN A 177 2.81 -9.67 -7.02
C ASN A 177 1.43 -8.98 -7.14
N ASN A 178 0.39 -9.54 -6.50
CA ASN A 178 -0.91 -8.89 -6.35
C ASN A 178 -1.07 -8.16 -5.01
N GLU A 179 -0.09 -8.28 -4.10
CA GLU A 179 -0.11 -7.47 -2.89
C GLU A 179 -0.10 -5.97 -3.24
N ALA A 180 -0.71 -5.18 -2.35
CA ALA A 180 -0.83 -3.75 -2.52
C ALA A 180 0.55 -3.12 -2.75
N ASP A 181 0.61 -2.18 -3.69
CA ASP A 181 1.79 -1.41 -4.05
C ASP A 181 2.99 -2.19 -4.63
N PHE A 182 2.94 -3.53 -4.76
CA PHE A 182 4.08 -4.33 -5.27
C PHE A 182 4.64 -3.80 -6.59
N ASN A 183 3.72 -3.48 -7.52
CA ASN A 183 4.08 -3.04 -8.87
C ASN A 183 4.65 -1.61 -8.89
N GLU A 184 4.50 -0.84 -7.80
CA GLU A 184 5.11 0.48 -7.65
C GLU A 184 6.63 0.39 -7.43
N PHE A 185 7.14 -0.74 -6.94
CA PHE A 185 8.58 -0.94 -6.67
C PHE A 185 9.32 -1.64 -7.81
N ALA A 186 8.72 -2.68 -8.39
CA ALA A 186 9.41 -3.57 -9.31
C ALA A 186 8.70 -3.67 -10.66
N LEU A 187 9.48 -3.60 -11.74
CA LEU A 187 9.03 -3.81 -13.10
C LEU A 187 9.03 -5.32 -13.42
N SER A 188 7.91 -5.81 -13.93
CA SER A 188 7.87 -7.12 -14.57
C SER A 188 8.50 -7.02 -15.96
N ALA A 189 9.71 -7.56 -16.09
CA ALA A 189 10.48 -7.52 -17.33
C ALA A 189 10.81 -8.93 -17.81
N ASN A 190 10.88 -9.10 -19.12
CA ASN A 190 11.43 -10.30 -19.73
C ASN A 190 12.95 -10.23 -19.73
N VAL A 191 13.58 -11.35 -19.42
CA VAL A 191 15.03 -11.51 -19.55
C VAL A 191 15.37 -11.58 -21.05
N PHE A 192 14.60 -12.27 -21.87
CA PHE A 192 14.84 -12.38 -23.31
C PHE A 192 13.87 -11.51 -24.12
N LEU A 193 14.27 -11.05 -25.31
CA LEU A 193 13.43 -10.22 -26.19
C LEU A 193 12.04 -10.84 -26.44
N PHE A 194 12.02 -12.13 -26.76
CA PHE A 194 10.79 -12.89 -27.01
C PHE A 194 10.17 -13.48 -25.74
N GLY A 195 10.72 -13.19 -24.56
CA GLY A 195 10.12 -13.51 -23.28
C GLY A 195 9.61 -14.94 -23.14
N ASN A 196 8.48 -15.09 -22.43
CA ASN A 196 7.78 -16.37 -22.39
C ASN A 196 6.96 -16.55 -23.67
N HIS A 197 7.56 -17.20 -24.67
CA HIS A 197 6.91 -17.45 -25.95
C HIS A 197 5.75 -18.45 -25.88
N ALA A 198 5.65 -19.24 -24.79
CA ALA A 198 4.50 -20.12 -24.56
C ALA A 198 3.28 -19.39 -23.99
N THR A 199 3.47 -18.19 -23.42
CA THR A 199 2.40 -17.39 -22.81
C THR A 199 2.39 -15.96 -23.39
N PRO A 200 1.55 -15.66 -24.40
CA PRO A 200 1.52 -14.36 -25.06
C PRO A 200 1.33 -13.17 -24.10
N THR A 201 0.63 -13.35 -22.99
CA THR A 201 0.45 -12.36 -21.91
C THR A 201 1.67 -12.20 -20.99
N SER A 202 2.85 -12.63 -21.45
CA SER A 202 4.13 -12.57 -20.76
C SER A 202 5.29 -12.43 -21.74
N ASN A 203 5.02 -11.86 -22.92
CA ASN A 203 5.96 -11.66 -24.01
C ASN A 203 5.98 -10.20 -24.45
N SER A 204 7.14 -9.56 -24.37
CA SER A 204 7.33 -8.15 -24.70
C SER A 204 7.01 -7.83 -26.17
N VAL A 205 7.32 -8.74 -27.12
CA VAL A 205 6.99 -8.55 -28.54
C VAL A 205 5.47 -8.65 -28.78
N CYS A 206 4.77 -9.51 -28.04
CA CYS A 206 3.31 -9.60 -28.12
C CYS A 206 2.65 -8.31 -27.61
N TYR A 207 3.06 -7.80 -26.44
CA TYR A 207 2.53 -6.53 -25.92
C TYR A 207 2.82 -5.34 -26.84
N TRP A 208 4.05 -5.29 -27.35
CA TRP A 208 4.47 -4.28 -28.30
C TRP A 208 3.63 -4.31 -29.59
N HIS A 209 3.41 -5.49 -30.16
CA HIS A 209 2.61 -5.64 -31.37
C HIS A 209 1.13 -5.30 -31.15
N ASN A 210 0.54 -5.79 -30.05
CA ASN A 210 -0.89 -5.67 -29.78
C ASN A 210 -1.30 -4.32 -29.18
N ASN A 211 -0.34 -3.45 -28.81
CA ASN A 211 -0.61 -2.23 -28.05
C ASN A 211 -1.38 -2.53 -26.77
N ASP A 212 -0.85 -3.43 -25.95
CA ASP A 212 -1.57 -4.00 -24.83
C ASP A 212 -0.72 -4.06 -23.55
N VAL A 213 -1.41 -4.19 -22.43
CA VAL A 213 -0.85 -4.36 -21.08
C VAL A 213 -1.73 -5.32 -20.30
N ARG A 214 -1.14 -6.04 -19.33
CA ARG A 214 -1.93 -6.96 -18.49
C ARG A 214 -3.04 -6.26 -17.69
N ARG A 215 -2.80 -5.01 -17.28
CA ARG A 215 -3.73 -4.19 -16.49
C ARG A 215 -3.89 -2.86 -17.19
N THR A 216 -5.10 -2.58 -17.68
CA THR A 216 -5.41 -1.32 -18.36
C THR A 216 -5.22 -0.15 -17.42
N VAL A 217 -4.66 0.95 -17.94
CA VAL A 217 -4.34 2.15 -17.17
C VAL A 217 -5.34 3.25 -17.48
N ASN A 218 -6.00 3.77 -16.45
CA ASN A 218 -6.81 4.99 -16.56
C ASN A 218 -5.89 6.21 -16.39
N LEU A 219 -5.48 6.80 -17.50
CA LEU A 219 -4.53 7.92 -17.52
C LEU A 219 -4.99 9.11 -16.66
N PRO A 220 -6.23 9.65 -16.79
CA PRO A 220 -6.70 10.72 -15.92
C PRO A 220 -6.65 10.39 -14.42
N ALA A 221 -7.09 9.19 -14.04
CA ALA A 221 -7.07 8.76 -12.64
C ALA A 221 -5.64 8.66 -12.12
N LEU A 222 -4.74 8.05 -12.90
CA LEU A 222 -3.34 7.89 -12.52
C LEU A 222 -2.62 9.24 -12.40
N LEU A 223 -2.83 10.17 -13.35
CA LEU A 223 -2.26 11.52 -13.25
C LEU A 223 -2.80 12.28 -12.03
N THR A 224 -4.10 12.12 -11.73
CA THR A 224 -4.71 12.71 -10.54
C THR A 224 -4.05 12.18 -9.27
N ASP A 225 -3.93 10.86 -9.15
CA ASP A 225 -3.33 10.22 -7.97
C ASP A 225 -1.84 10.54 -7.85
N PHE A 226 -1.11 10.53 -8.95
CA PHE A 226 0.31 10.89 -8.98
C PHE A 226 0.55 12.35 -8.58
N LEU A 227 -0.28 13.27 -9.07
CA LEU A 227 -0.05 14.72 -8.92
C LEU A 227 -0.79 15.35 -7.73
N ARG A 228 -1.67 14.62 -7.04
CA ARG A 228 -2.48 15.14 -5.92
C ARG A 228 -1.68 15.80 -4.81
N HIS A 229 -0.45 15.32 -4.57
CA HIS A 229 0.40 15.79 -3.48
C HIS A 229 1.22 17.03 -3.83
N PHE A 230 1.23 17.43 -5.09
CA PHE A 230 2.08 18.50 -5.61
C PHE A 230 1.29 19.79 -5.92
N ASN A 231 -0.01 19.82 -5.56
CA ASN A 231 -0.94 20.93 -5.85
C ASN A 231 -0.86 21.41 -7.32
N VAL A 232 -0.60 20.47 -8.23
CA VAL A 232 -0.55 20.76 -9.66
C VAL A 232 -1.94 21.15 -10.11
N SER A 233 -2.02 22.23 -10.89
CA SER A 233 -3.28 22.77 -11.35
C SER A 233 -4.03 21.76 -12.22
N GLU A 234 -5.37 21.78 -12.19
CA GLU A 234 -6.17 20.98 -13.11
C GLU A 234 -5.86 21.32 -14.58
N GLN A 235 -5.41 22.56 -14.86
CA GLN A 235 -4.98 22.98 -16.19
C GLN A 235 -3.73 22.24 -16.66
N ASP A 236 -2.73 22.04 -15.80
CA ASP A 236 -1.51 21.29 -16.16
C ASP A 236 -1.82 19.79 -16.34
N LYS A 237 -2.70 19.23 -15.51
CA LYS A 237 -3.17 17.84 -15.67
C LYS A 237 -3.90 17.65 -17.00
N GLU A 238 -4.81 18.54 -17.32
CA GLU A 238 -5.53 18.54 -18.59
C GLU A 238 -4.58 18.76 -19.78
N ALA A 239 -3.55 19.61 -19.64
CA ALA A 239 -2.53 19.78 -20.66
C ALA A 239 -1.76 18.47 -20.94
N LEU A 240 -1.43 17.68 -19.92
CA LEU A 240 -0.82 16.36 -20.11
C LEU A 240 -1.75 15.40 -20.85
N ILE A 241 -3.04 15.37 -20.49
CA ILE A 241 -4.05 14.54 -21.17
C ILE A 241 -4.16 14.96 -22.65
N GLN A 242 -4.17 16.26 -22.93
CA GLN A 242 -4.19 16.80 -24.29
C GLN A 242 -2.94 16.45 -25.08
N LEU A 243 -1.75 16.44 -24.46
CA LEU A 243 -0.52 15.99 -25.12
C LEU A 243 -0.63 14.51 -25.53
N TYR A 244 -1.14 13.65 -24.64
CA TYR A 244 -1.39 12.25 -24.96
C TYR A 244 -2.37 12.10 -26.13
N GLU A 245 -3.55 12.71 -26.03
CA GLU A 245 -4.60 12.65 -27.06
C GLU A 245 -4.10 13.19 -28.41
N GLN A 246 -3.36 14.30 -28.39
CA GLN A 246 -2.89 14.97 -29.60
C GLN A 246 -1.71 14.26 -30.26
N TYR A 247 -0.77 13.71 -29.49
CA TYR A 247 0.53 13.29 -30.02
C TYR A 247 0.83 11.80 -29.88
N VAL A 248 0.21 11.09 -28.93
CA VAL A 248 0.52 9.69 -28.64
C VAL A 248 -0.61 8.75 -29.01
N LYS A 249 -1.87 9.14 -28.79
CA LYS A 249 -3.01 8.27 -29.08
C LYS A 249 -3.02 7.78 -30.53
N GLY A 250 -3.08 6.47 -30.71
CA GLY A 250 -2.98 5.78 -32.00
C GLY A 250 -1.54 5.54 -32.49
N SER A 251 -0.51 5.76 -31.68
CA SER A 251 0.89 5.45 -32.03
C SER A 251 1.26 3.99 -31.78
N GLY A 252 0.41 3.26 -31.07
CA GLY A 252 0.57 1.84 -30.82
C GLY A 252 1.59 1.51 -29.73
N GLY A 253 1.84 0.22 -29.53
CA GLY A 253 2.67 -0.26 -28.43
C GLY A 253 4.12 0.20 -28.52
N VAL A 254 4.80 0.15 -27.38
CA VAL A 254 6.20 0.55 -27.23
C VAL A 254 7.00 -0.62 -26.66
N LEU A 255 8.22 -0.82 -27.18
CA LEU A 255 9.17 -1.79 -26.65
C LEU A 255 10.38 -1.07 -26.06
N TYR A 256 10.69 -1.39 -24.81
CA TYR A 256 11.86 -0.91 -24.11
C TYR A 256 12.89 -2.04 -23.99
N GLN A 257 14.11 -1.76 -24.44
CA GLN A 257 15.31 -2.52 -24.07
C GLN A 257 16.04 -1.73 -22.99
N MET A 258 16.09 -2.28 -21.79
CA MET A 258 16.76 -1.69 -20.64
C MET A 258 18.04 -2.47 -20.38
N SER A 259 19.11 -1.78 -20.01
CA SER A 259 20.35 -2.46 -19.62
C SER A 259 21.01 -1.79 -18.43
N MET A 260 21.74 -2.60 -17.66
CA MET A 260 22.59 -2.17 -16.55
C MET A 260 23.91 -2.94 -16.58
N PRO A 261 24.97 -2.44 -15.91
CA PRO A 261 26.19 -3.21 -15.68
C PRO A 261 25.89 -4.55 -14.99
N ARG A 262 26.56 -5.63 -15.41
CA ARG A 262 26.27 -6.99 -14.90
C ARG A 262 26.43 -7.12 -13.38
N ASP A 263 27.44 -6.46 -12.82
CA ASP A 263 27.75 -6.46 -11.39
C ASP A 263 26.69 -5.74 -10.54
N GLN A 264 25.81 -4.95 -11.15
CA GLN A 264 24.71 -4.26 -10.46
C GLN A 264 23.40 -5.06 -10.51
N VAL A 265 23.29 -6.08 -11.36
CA VAL A 265 22.03 -6.81 -11.56
C VAL A 265 21.54 -7.47 -10.27
N ALA A 266 22.42 -8.13 -9.51
CA ALA A 266 22.08 -8.77 -8.24
C ALA A 266 21.44 -7.82 -7.21
N GLN A 267 21.74 -6.52 -7.30
CA GLN A 267 21.23 -5.50 -6.38
C GLN A 267 19.86 -4.95 -6.81
N HIS A 268 19.47 -5.18 -8.06
CA HIS A 268 18.31 -4.55 -8.69
C HIS A 268 17.35 -5.53 -9.35
N ALA A 269 17.67 -6.81 -9.47
CA ALA A 269 16.75 -7.78 -10.05
C ALA A 269 16.90 -9.17 -9.42
N TYR A 270 15.79 -9.91 -9.39
CA TYR A 270 15.78 -11.34 -9.05
C TYR A 270 15.04 -12.14 -10.14
N PRO A 271 15.39 -13.43 -10.32
CA PRO A 271 14.76 -14.29 -11.31
C PRO A 271 13.36 -14.64 -10.83
N ALA A 272 12.37 -14.43 -11.68
CA ALA A 272 10.97 -14.53 -11.35
C ALA A 272 10.24 -15.48 -12.30
N GLY A 273 9.29 -16.22 -11.74
CA GLY A 273 8.37 -17.08 -12.48
C GLY A 273 6.98 -16.45 -12.60
N PHE A 274 6.01 -17.32 -12.85
CA PHE A 274 4.60 -16.94 -12.89
C PHE A 274 4.18 -16.22 -11.60
N MET A 275 3.40 -15.14 -11.73
CA MET A 275 2.96 -14.30 -10.60
C MET A 275 4.07 -13.66 -9.76
N GLY A 276 5.31 -13.58 -10.27
CA GLY A 276 6.41 -12.91 -9.58
C GLY A 276 7.07 -13.72 -8.46
N VAL A 277 6.71 -15.01 -8.33
CA VAL A 277 7.35 -15.96 -7.43
C VAL A 277 8.84 -16.06 -7.76
N GLN A 278 9.69 -16.18 -6.74
CA GLN A 278 11.11 -16.39 -6.91
C GLN A 278 11.36 -17.66 -7.73
N ASN A 279 12.22 -17.58 -8.74
CA ASN A 279 12.50 -18.69 -9.65
C ASN A 279 14.02 -18.90 -9.79
N PRO A 280 14.70 -19.34 -8.71
CA PRO A 280 16.12 -19.63 -8.77
C PRO A 280 16.40 -20.82 -9.68
N TYR A 281 17.54 -20.79 -10.38
CA TYR A 281 18.05 -21.95 -11.11
C TYR A 281 19.09 -22.67 -10.25
N HIS A 282 18.83 -23.92 -9.83
CA HIS A 282 19.68 -24.67 -8.90
C HIS A 282 20.03 -23.90 -7.61
N GLY A 283 19.09 -23.09 -7.11
CA GLY A 283 19.27 -22.26 -5.91
C GLY A 283 19.90 -20.89 -6.15
N GLU A 284 20.33 -20.58 -7.38
CA GLU A 284 20.91 -19.28 -7.74
C GLU A 284 19.84 -18.19 -7.87
N MET A 285 19.99 -17.11 -7.11
CA MET A 285 19.07 -15.96 -7.06
C MET A 285 19.61 -14.74 -7.82
N ASP A 286 20.87 -14.72 -8.23
CA ASP A 286 21.39 -13.75 -9.17
C ASP A 286 20.93 -14.10 -10.60
N VAL A 287 20.21 -13.16 -11.24
CA VAL A 287 19.64 -13.37 -12.59
C VAL A 287 20.74 -13.68 -13.61
N VAL A 288 21.90 -13.00 -13.50
CA VAL A 288 23.00 -13.15 -14.46
C VAL A 288 23.57 -14.56 -14.39
N THR A 289 23.88 -15.01 -13.18
CA THR A 289 24.47 -16.31 -12.88
C THR A 289 23.47 -17.42 -13.20
N ALA A 290 22.19 -17.26 -12.86
CA ALA A 290 21.15 -18.23 -13.22
C ALA A 290 21.04 -18.40 -14.75
N VAL A 291 21.03 -17.29 -15.51
CA VAL A 291 21.00 -17.33 -16.98
C VAL A 291 22.27 -17.94 -17.56
N GLN A 292 23.44 -17.62 -17.02
CA GLN A 292 24.72 -18.18 -17.47
C GLN A 292 24.77 -19.69 -17.24
N THR A 293 24.40 -20.15 -16.04
CA THR A 293 24.37 -21.58 -15.69
C THR A 293 23.36 -22.33 -16.56
N ALA A 294 22.13 -21.82 -16.70
CA ALA A 294 21.14 -22.44 -17.57
C ALA A 294 21.58 -22.45 -19.05
N SER A 295 22.23 -21.38 -19.54
CA SER A 295 22.76 -21.34 -20.91
C SER A 295 23.90 -22.33 -21.12
N HIS A 296 24.73 -22.56 -20.11
CA HIS A 296 25.78 -23.59 -20.14
C HIS A 296 25.18 -25.00 -20.13
N ASP A 297 24.21 -25.26 -19.26
CA ASP A 297 23.54 -26.54 -19.12
C ASP A 297 22.73 -26.92 -20.37
N LEU A 298 22.24 -25.93 -21.12
CA LEU A 298 21.62 -26.11 -22.43
C LEU A 298 22.57 -26.75 -23.47
N LEU A 299 23.89 -26.57 -23.32
CA LEU A 299 24.90 -27.14 -24.21
C LEU A 299 25.33 -28.56 -23.81
N GLN A 300 24.88 -29.06 -22.66
CA GLN A 300 25.17 -30.41 -22.18
C GLN A 300 24.13 -31.42 -22.70
N SER A 301 24.43 -32.72 -22.71
CA SER A 301 23.44 -33.76 -23.07
C SER A 301 22.84 -34.42 -21.81
N SER A 302 21.59 -34.93 -21.94
CA SER A 302 20.75 -35.64 -20.95
C SER A 302 19.57 -34.84 -20.38
N GLN A 303 19.58 -34.49 -19.09
CA GLN A 303 18.46 -33.94 -18.33
C GLN A 303 18.63 -32.45 -18.05
N ALA A 304 19.87 -31.99 -17.81
CA ALA A 304 20.20 -30.60 -17.54
C ALA A 304 19.76 -29.66 -18.67
N ALA A 305 19.95 -30.06 -19.93
CA ALA A 305 19.50 -29.26 -21.08
C ALA A 305 17.98 -29.16 -21.20
N LYS A 306 17.23 -30.17 -20.73
CA LYS A 306 15.76 -30.13 -20.71
C LYS A 306 15.27 -29.14 -19.64
N GLU A 307 15.84 -29.24 -18.44
CA GLU A 307 15.54 -28.32 -17.33
C GLU A 307 15.92 -26.88 -17.66
N ALA A 308 17.11 -26.66 -18.22
CA ALA A 308 17.55 -25.36 -18.70
C ALA A 308 16.60 -24.80 -19.76
N ARG A 309 16.13 -25.63 -20.70
CA ARG A 309 15.17 -25.20 -21.73
C ARG A 309 13.86 -24.73 -21.10
N GLU A 310 13.27 -25.53 -20.20
CA GLU A 310 12.02 -25.19 -19.50
C GLU A 310 12.17 -23.90 -18.65
N TYR A 311 13.31 -23.76 -17.98
CA TYR A 311 13.65 -22.57 -17.20
C TYR A 311 13.75 -21.33 -18.08
N LEU A 312 14.61 -21.35 -19.11
CA LEU A 312 14.84 -20.21 -20.01
C LEU A 312 13.55 -19.81 -20.77
N CYS A 313 12.69 -20.77 -21.12
CA CYS A 313 11.40 -20.50 -21.76
C CYS A 313 10.45 -19.68 -20.89
N SER A 314 10.50 -19.83 -19.55
CA SER A 314 9.53 -19.24 -18.63
C SER A 314 10.10 -18.10 -17.79
N LEU A 315 11.43 -17.91 -17.83
CA LEU A 315 12.14 -16.94 -17.00
C LEU A 315 11.70 -15.50 -17.28
N GLN A 316 11.33 -14.82 -16.21
CA GLN A 316 11.18 -13.38 -16.13
C GLN A 316 12.14 -12.83 -15.08
N ALA A 317 12.21 -11.51 -14.99
CA ALA A 317 12.80 -10.83 -13.85
C ALA A 317 11.77 -9.90 -13.23
N ARG A 318 11.96 -9.63 -11.95
CA ARG A 318 11.42 -8.41 -11.34
C ARG A 318 12.59 -7.48 -11.11
N VAL A 319 12.55 -6.35 -11.80
CA VAL A 319 13.60 -5.35 -11.73
C VAL A 319 13.13 -4.27 -10.78
N PHE A 320 13.76 -4.19 -9.62
CA PHE A 320 13.63 -3.09 -8.69
C PHE A 320 14.20 -1.84 -9.33
N VAL A 321 13.33 -0.88 -9.65
CA VAL A 321 13.64 0.29 -10.50
C VAL A 321 13.43 1.62 -9.77
N PRO A 322 14.20 1.91 -8.70
CA PRO A 322 14.27 3.26 -8.18
C PRO A 322 14.58 4.26 -9.30
N PRO A 323 13.98 5.46 -9.29
CA PRO A 323 14.20 6.49 -10.31
C PRO A 323 15.64 6.99 -10.47
N HIS A 324 16.55 6.65 -9.55
CA HIS A 324 17.97 6.98 -9.62
C HIS A 324 18.85 5.83 -10.13
N VAL A 325 18.27 4.66 -10.46
CA VAL A 325 19.04 3.54 -11.01
C VAL A 325 19.54 3.90 -12.40
N PRO A 326 20.86 3.77 -12.68
CA PRO A 326 21.42 4.09 -13.97
C PRO A 326 21.07 3.02 -15.01
N LEU A 327 19.90 3.16 -15.64
CA LEU A 327 19.46 2.34 -16.76
C LEU A 327 19.82 3.00 -18.08
N ALA A 328 20.51 2.29 -18.96
CA ALA A 328 20.56 2.68 -20.36
C ALA A 328 19.33 2.10 -21.06
N VAL A 329 18.53 2.97 -21.68
CA VAL A 329 17.24 2.61 -22.27
C VAL A 329 17.22 2.92 -23.76
N GLN A 330 16.86 1.91 -24.56
CA GLN A 330 16.52 2.07 -25.96
C GLN A 330 15.01 1.84 -26.12
N THR A 331 14.33 2.80 -26.74
CA THR A 331 12.88 2.76 -26.99
C THR A 331 12.60 2.52 -28.47
N VAL A 332 11.66 1.62 -28.76
CA VAL A 332 11.29 1.23 -30.12
C VAL A 332 9.79 1.34 -30.31
N HIS A 333 9.39 1.98 -31.42
CA HIS A 333 8.01 2.19 -31.83
C HIS A 333 7.79 1.59 -33.22
N LEU A 334 6.63 0.95 -33.44
CA LEU A 334 6.21 0.55 -34.78
C LEU A 334 5.56 1.74 -35.48
N GLN A 335 6.04 2.06 -36.68
CA GLN A 335 5.47 3.11 -37.53
C GLN A 335 4.44 2.52 -38.50
N ALA A 336 4.57 1.26 -38.90
CA ALA A 336 3.64 0.62 -39.80
C ALA A 336 2.26 0.50 -39.15
N ASP A 337 1.26 1.05 -39.86
CA ASP A 337 -0.15 1.06 -39.47
C ASP A 337 -0.47 1.91 -38.21
N ASN A 338 0.52 2.65 -37.69
CA ASN A 338 0.39 3.48 -36.50
C ASN A 338 0.65 4.96 -36.83
N LYS A 339 0.14 5.85 -35.98
CA LYS A 339 0.47 7.27 -36.01
C LYS A 339 1.92 7.47 -35.57
N SER A 340 2.73 8.15 -36.38
CA SER A 340 4.06 8.56 -35.96
C SER A 340 4.00 9.52 -34.78
N ILE A 341 4.86 9.30 -33.78
CA ILE A 341 5.00 10.22 -32.64
C ILE A 341 5.58 11.54 -33.15
N ASP A 342 4.85 12.62 -32.90
CA ASP A 342 5.24 13.96 -33.34
C ASP A 342 6.47 14.45 -32.55
N PRO A 343 7.55 14.89 -33.22
CA PRO A 343 8.73 15.43 -32.54
C PRO A 343 8.45 16.64 -31.63
N ARG A 344 7.29 17.30 -31.79
CA ARG A 344 6.85 18.40 -30.91
C ARG A 344 6.36 17.93 -29.54
N LEU A 345 6.14 16.62 -29.34
CA LEU A 345 5.72 16.06 -28.05
C LEU A 345 6.74 16.40 -26.96
N GLN A 346 8.00 16.05 -27.15
CA GLN A 346 9.04 16.23 -26.13
C GLN A 346 9.20 17.68 -25.66
N PRO A 347 9.40 18.69 -26.54
CA PRO A 347 9.53 20.07 -26.08
C PRO A 347 8.24 20.61 -25.43
N ARG A 348 7.05 20.15 -25.84
CA ARG A 348 5.79 20.58 -25.20
C ARG A 348 5.59 19.91 -23.85
N MET A 349 5.92 18.63 -23.74
CA MET A 349 5.90 17.89 -22.48
C MET A 349 6.86 18.55 -21.50
N GLN A 350 8.08 18.87 -21.94
CA GLN A 350 9.05 19.57 -21.10
C GLN A 350 8.50 20.88 -20.53
N VAL A 351 7.83 21.72 -21.33
CA VAL A 351 7.21 22.97 -20.83
C VAL A 351 6.14 22.71 -19.77
N VAL A 352 5.27 21.71 -19.98
CA VAL A 352 4.24 21.36 -18.99
C VAL A 352 4.89 20.78 -17.73
N VAL A 353 5.91 19.93 -17.88
CA VAL A 353 6.64 19.34 -16.75
C VAL A 353 7.45 20.40 -15.99
N GLU A 354 8.02 21.39 -16.66
CA GLU A 354 8.66 22.55 -16.01
C GLU A 354 7.64 23.33 -15.16
N SER A 355 6.42 23.55 -15.66
CA SER A 355 5.31 24.14 -14.86
C SER A 355 5.00 23.28 -13.63
N ILE A 356 4.88 21.96 -13.81
CA ILE A 356 4.65 21.01 -12.72
C ILE A 356 5.79 21.05 -11.69
N VAL A 357 7.04 21.02 -12.14
CA VAL A 357 8.23 21.11 -11.28
C VAL A 357 8.23 22.45 -10.53
N GLN A 358 7.91 23.56 -11.19
CA GLN A 358 7.77 24.86 -10.52
C GLN A 358 6.67 24.86 -9.45
N ALA A 359 5.52 24.23 -9.73
CA ALA A 359 4.44 24.10 -8.74
C ALA A 359 4.86 23.22 -7.55
N MET A 360 5.54 22.09 -7.81
CA MET A 360 6.14 21.24 -6.79
C MET A 360 7.09 22.06 -5.90
N LEU A 361 8.02 22.78 -6.52
CA LEU A 361 9.03 23.61 -5.87
C LEU A 361 8.46 24.78 -5.06
N SER A 362 7.45 25.47 -5.61
CA SER A 362 6.87 26.67 -4.99
C SER A 362 6.16 26.36 -3.67
N HIS A 363 5.69 25.13 -3.48
CA HIS A 363 5.00 24.71 -2.25
C HIS A 363 5.91 24.01 -1.23
N SER A 364 7.06 23.47 -1.65
CA SER A 364 8.10 23.00 -0.70
C SER A 364 8.72 24.12 0.13
N THR A 365 8.79 25.31 -0.45
CA THR A 365 9.40 26.48 0.21
C THR A 365 8.30 27.40 0.73
N GLY A 366 7.71 27.06 1.88
CA GLY A 366 6.67 27.85 2.57
C GLY A 366 6.99 29.32 2.91
N ARG A 367 7.98 29.95 2.27
CA ARG A 367 8.14 31.41 2.14
C ARG A 367 8.58 31.73 0.72
N GLY A 368 7.76 32.51 0.01
CA GLY A 368 7.98 32.95 -1.37
C GLY A 368 9.37 33.56 -1.61
N ALA A 369 10.31 32.73 -2.03
CA ALA A 369 11.57 33.14 -2.62
C ALA A 369 11.61 32.58 -4.04
N ALA A 370 11.63 33.48 -5.01
CA ALA A 370 11.89 33.12 -6.41
C ALA A 370 13.19 32.32 -6.49
N LEU A 371 13.13 31.10 -7.03
CA LEU A 371 14.30 30.26 -7.22
C LEU A 371 15.26 30.93 -8.20
N HIS A 372 16.50 31.15 -7.75
CA HIS A 372 17.57 31.68 -8.57
C HIS A 372 17.90 30.65 -9.68
N PRO A 373 17.97 31.03 -10.97
CA PRO A 373 18.12 30.11 -12.11
C PRO A 373 19.43 29.27 -12.13
N GLY A 374 20.31 29.46 -11.14
CA GLY A 374 21.57 28.73 -10.98
C GLY A 374 21.55 27.61 -9.93
N LEU A 375 20.53 27.52 -9.07
CA LEU A 375 20.53 26.54 -7.96
C LEU A 375 20.32 25.11 -8.47
N PRO A 376 21.17 24.12 -8.11
CA PRO A 376 21.03 22.73 -8.54
C PRO A 376 19.66 22.15 -8.20
N LEU A 377 18.86 21.89 -9.23
CA LEU A 377 17.56 21.22 -9.12
C LEU A 377 17.67 19.90 -8.35
N GLN A 378 18.82 19.21 -8.38
CA GLN A 378 19.10 18.03 -7.55
C GLN A 378 18.97 18.27 -6.04
N SER A 379 19.45 19.42 -5.53
CA SER A 379 19.38 19.72 -4.09
C SER A 379 17.94 19.96 -3.64
N VAL A 380 17.12 20.54 -4.53
CA VAL A 380 15.71 20.88 -4.24
C VAL A 380 14.79 19.70 -4.56
N ALA A 381 15.08 18.91 -5.59
CA ALA A 381 14.37 17.68 -5.95
C ALA A 381 14.55 16.60 -4.90
N LYS A 382 15.77 16.44 -4.35
CA LYS A 382 16.01 15.52 -3.23
C LYS A 382 15.18 15.95 -2.03
N SER A 383 15.22 17.23 -1.61
CA SER A 383 14.37 17.74 -0.53
C SER A 383 12.86 17.74 -0.86
N LEU A 384 12.46 17.89 -2.12
CA LEU A 384 11.07 17.80 -2.59
C LEU A 384 10.54 16.38 -2.59
N TYR A 385 11.39 15.39 -2.90
CA TYR A 385 11.05 13.98 -2.87
C TYR A 385 11.17 13.40 -1.46
N ASP A 386 12.06 13.94 -0.64
CA ASP A 386 12.09 13.74 0.81
C ASP A 386 10.80 14.34 1.43
N GLU A 387 10.35 15.53 1.02
CA GLU A 387 9.06 16.12 1.46
C GLU A 387 7.81 15.45 0.87
N ALA A 388 7.90 14.86 -0.32
CA ALA A 388 6.80 14.14 -0.98
C ALA A 388 6.76 12.63 -0.65
N GLY A 389 7.66 12.15 0.22
CA GLY A 389 7.74 10.72 0.49
C GLY A 389 8.63 10.22 1.63
N LEU A 390 9.68 10.92 2.08
CA LEU A 390 10.42 10.60 3.32
C LEU A 390 11.40 11.71 3.75
N ASP A 391 11.06 12.40 4.82
CA ASP A 391 12.08 12.80 5.78
C ASP A 391 12.30 11.60 6.72
N LEU A 392 13.29 10.76 6.40
CA LEU A 392 13.82 9.74 7.33
C LEU A 392 15.05 10.27 8.11
N ALA A 393 15.38 11.56 7.99
CA ALA A 393 16.51 12.15 8.71
C ALA A 393 16.25 13.54 9.31
N LYS A 394 15.04 14.09 9.23
CA LYS A 394 14.57 15.13 10.15
C LYS A 394 13.27 14.71 10.83
N GLU A 395 13.33 14.85 12.13
CA GLU A 395 12.34 14.58 13.15
C GLU A 395 11.07 15.45 13.05
N ASP A 396 10.60 15.85 11.85
CA ASP A 396 9.46 16.78 11.71
C ASP A 396 8.19 16.17 11.05
N HIS A 397 8.24 14.98 10.43
CA HIS A 397 7.04 14.36 9.81
C HIS A 397 6.20 13.45 10.74
N LEU A 398 6.68 13.17 11.94
CA LEU A 398 5.85 12.54 12.98
C LEU A 398 4.67 13.45 13.34
N ALA A 399 4.86 14.77 13.32
CA ALA A 399 3.94 15.80 13.79
C ALA A 399 2.76 16.19 12.84
N SER A 400 2.21 15.30 12.03
CA SER A 400 1.00 15.65 11.25
C SER A 400 -0.29 15.20 11.94
N LYS A 401 -1.36 15.99 11.78
CA LYS A 401 -2.72 15.64 12.26
C LYS A 401 -3.14 14.26 11.77
N GLN A 402 -2.84 13.94 10.50
CA GLN A 402 -3.18 12.67 9.86
C GLN A 402 -2.40 11.49 10.48
N SER A 403 -1.08 11.64 10.66
CA SER A 403 -0.22 10.61 11.27
C SER A 403 -0.64 10.31 12.70
N LEU A 404 -1.01 11.36 13.46
CA LEU A 404 -1.53 11.20 14.81
C LEU A 404 -2.87 10.44 14.84
N VAL A 405 -3.82 10.77 13.95
CA VAL A 405 -5.10 10.04 13.83
C VAL A 405 -4.85 8.56 13.54
N GLU A 406 -3.98 8.25 12.58
CA GLU A 406 -3.66 6.87 12.21
C GLU A 406 -3.04 6.09 13.38
N ALA A 407 -2.05 6.69 14.06
CA ALA A 407 -1.38 6.06 15.20
C ALA A 407 -2.36 5.79 16.36
N ILE A 408 -3.27 6.72 16.64
CA ILE A 408 -4.32 6.54 17.66
C ILE A 408 -5.28 5.41 17.27
N VAL A 409 -5.77 5.39 16.03
CA VAL A 409 -6.72 4.37 15.54
C VAL A 409 -6.10 2.97 15.51
N LYS A 410 -4.80 2.88 15.19
CA LYS A 410 -4.05 1.61 15.17
C LYS A 410 -3.53 1.18 16.55
N ASN A 411 -3.72 1.99 17.59
CA ASN A 411 -3.22 1.74 18.96
C ASN A 411 -1.68 1.64 19.05
N GLU A 412 -0.97 2.45 18.27
CA GLU A 412 0.50 2.48 18.22
C GLU A 412 1.07 3.41 19.32
N ALA A 413 1.20 2.91 20.55
CA ALA A 413 1.52 3.71 21.74
C ALA A 413 2.78 4.59 21.61
N GLU A 414 3.92 3.98 21.27
CA GLU A 414 5.21 4.69 21.13
C GLU A 414 5.16 5.76 20.04
N ARG A 415 4.43 5.48 18.96
CA ARG A 415 4.26 6.43 17.86
C ARG A 415 3.40 7.62 18.28
N VAL A 416 2.29 7.39 18.99
CA VAL A 416 1.47 8.50 19.53
C VAL A 416 2.28 9.38 20.49
N ILE A 417 3.10 8.79 21.35
CA ILE A 417 3.98 9.52 22.28
C ILE A 417 4.97 10.36 21.49
N ALA A 418 5.73 9.75 20.56
CA ALA A 418 6.73 10.45 19.77
C ALA A 418 6.13 11.65 19.00
N ILE A 419 4.95 11.47 18.39
CA ILE A 419 4.25 12.55 17.66
C ILE A 419 3.85 13.70 18.57
N LEU A 420 3.28 13.42 19.75
CA LEU A 420 2.78 14.44 20.68
C LEU A 420 3.89 15.11 21.50
N GLU A 421 5.03 14.46 21.68
CA GLU A 421 6.24 15.05 22.25
C GLU A 421 6.91 16.00 21.26
N GLN A 422 7.00 15.61 19.98
CA GLN A 422 7.58 16.45 18.93
C GLN A 422 6.67 17.61 18.52
N ALA A 423 5.35 17.43 18.55
CA ALA A 423 4.38 18.50 18.27
C ALA A 423 3.31 18.68 19.36
N PRO A 424 3.68 19.33 20.48
CA PRO A 424 2.77 19.58 21.59
C PRO A 424 1.53 20.39 21.22
N HIS A 425 1.63 21.26 20.21
CA HIS A 425 0.50 22.06 19.73
C HIS A 425 -0.66 21.20 19.22
N LEU A 426 -0.40 19.95 18.77
CA LEU A 426 -1.44 19.03 18.31
C LEU A 426 -2.36 18.56 19.45
N LYS A 427 -1.92 18.61 20.71
CA LYS A 427 -2.71 18.19 21.88
C LYS A 427 -4.06 18.94 21.98
N ALA A 428 -4.10 20.17 21.50
CA ALA A 428 -5.32 21.01 21.50
C ALA A 428 -6.04 21.05 20.14
N VAL A 429 -5.46 20.47 19.09
CA VAL A 429 -6.01 20.56 17.74
C VAL A 429 -7.17 19.59 17.56
N LYS A 430 -8.27 20.06 16.97
CA LYS A 430 -9.36 19.20 16.53
C LYS A 430 -8.94 18.41 15.27
N LEU A 431 -8.90 17.10 15.39
CA LEU A 431 -8.54 16.11 14.39
C LEU A 431 -9.80 15.54 13.72
N PRO A 432 -9.83 15.43 12.39
CA PRO A 432 -10.95 14.83 11.68
C PRO A 432 -10.93 13.31 11.78
N ARG A 433 -12.07 12.72 12.16
CA ARG A 433 -12.32 11.28 12.03
C ARG A 433 -13.51 11.06 11.13
N SER A 434 -13.29 10.36 10.02
CA SER A 434 -14.34 9.85 9.15
C SER A 434 -14.71 8.44 9.59
N PHE A 435 -16.00 8.19 9.79
CA PHE A 435 -16.52 6.83 9.89
C PHE A 435 -17.66 6.65 8.89
N GLN A 436 -17.68 5.47 8.26
CA GLN A 436 -18.76 5.08 7.36
C GLN A 436 -19.80 4.29 8.15
N TYR A 437 -21.01 4.83 8.20
CA TYR A 437 -22.16 4.12 8.72
C TYR A 437 -23.25 4.14 7.64
N ILE A 438 -23.61 2.96 7.12
CA ILE A 438 -24.68 2.77 6.12
C ILE A 438 -24.56 3.76 4.94
N GLY A 439 -23.37 3.85 4.33
CA GLY A 439 -23.14 4.65 3.11
C GLY A 439 -23.07 6.17 3.31
N ILE A 440 -23.22 6.68 4.55
CA ILE A 440 -23.04 8.09 4.86
C ILE A 440 -21.70 8.26 5.58
N THR A 441 -20.86 9.17 5.07
CA THR A 441 -19.61 9.56 5.72
C THR A 441 -19.91 10.72 6.66
N GLN A 442 -19.80 10.49 7.97
CA GLN A 442 -19.85 11.56 8.96
C GLN A 442 -18.42 11.92 9.39
N GLN A 443 -18.14 13.22 9.51
CA GLN A 443 -16.89 13.73 10.05
C GLN A 443 -17.12 14.28 11.44
N GLN A 444 -16.39 13.74 12.42
CA GLN A 444 -16.34 14.29 13.76
C GLN A 444 -14.96 14.91 14.01
N LEU A 445 -14.94 16.07 14.66
CA LEU A 445 -13.73 16.80 15.01
C LEU A 445 -13.44 16.59 16.50
N LEU A 446 -12.36 15.88 16.82
CA LEU A 446 -11.99 15.49 18.18
C LEU A 446 -10.55 15.90 18.50
N THR A 447 -10.26 16.36 19.72
CA THR A 447 -8.88 16.50 20.17
C THR A 447 -8.22 15.11 20.24
N PRO A 448 -6.87 15.02 20.22
CA PRO A 448 -6.20 13.73 20.39
C PRO A 448 -6.61 13.02 21.68
N LEU A 449 -6.79 13.76 22.77
CA LEU A 449 -7.25 13.22 24.05
C LEU A 449 -8.66 12.62 23.93
N GLU A 450 -9.62 13.37 23.37
CA GLU A 450 -10.98 12.87 23.10
C GLU A 450 -10.96 11.63 22.18
N MET A 451 -10.10 11.65 21.16
CA MET A 451 -9.99 10.56 20.18
C MET A 451 -9.42 9.29 20.82
N ILE A 452 -8.38 9.40 21.63
CA ILE A 452 -7.81 8.26 22.37
C ILE A 452 -8.87 7.66 23.30
N LEU A 453 -9.59 8.51 24.04
CA LEU A 453 -10.60 8.04 24.99
C LEU A 453 -11.79 7.35 24.31
N ARG A 454 -12.30 7.94 23.23
CA ARG A 454 -13.52 7.45 22.56
C ARG A 454 -13.24 6.29 21.60
N HIS A 455 -12.02 6.17 21.05
CA HIS A 455 -11.79 5.36 19.85
C HIS A 455 -10.51 4.52 19.84
N SER A 456 -9.79 4.45 20.97
CA SER A 456 -8.57 3.65 21.09
C SER A 456 -8.63 2.77 22.34
N THR A 457 -7.74 1.78 22.40
CA THR A 457 -7.47 0.94 23.58
C THR A 457 -6.15 1.31 24.26
N LEU A 458 -5.51 2.43 23.87
CA LEU A 458 -4.27 2.90 24.47
C LEU A 458 -4.41 3.08 26.00
N PRO A 459 -3.41 2.66 26.78
CA PRO A 459 -3.46 2.65 28.24
C PRO A 459 -3.32 4.05 28.84
N GLY A 460 -3.74 4.20 30.11
CA GLY A 460 -3.61 5.46 30.86
C GLY A 460 -2.18 6.00 30.95
N SER A 461 -1.17 5.13 30.93
CA SER A 461 0.25 5.54 30.92
C SER A 461 0.63 6.40 29.71
N VAL A 462 0.01 6.16 28.54
CA VAL A 462 0.20 6.99 27.34
C VAL A 462 -0.45 8.36 27.56
N LEU A 463 -1.62 8.42 28.20
CA LEU A 463 -2.30 9.68 28.51
C LEU A 463 -1.49 10.51 29.51
N GLU A 464 -0.98 9.89 30.57
CA GLU A 464 -0.11 10.57 31.54
C GLU A 464 1.16 11.09 30.89
N ARG A 465 1.77 10.31 29.99
CA ARG A 465 2.99 10.71 29.29
C ARG A 465 2.74 11.90 28.35
N CYS A 466 1.64 11.86 27.60
CA CYS A 466 1.34 12.86 26.59
C CYS A 466 0.69 14.13 27.17
N PHE A 467 -0.19 14.01 28.16
CA PHE A 467 -1.03 15.11 28.67
C PHE A 467 -0.78 15.42 30.15
N GLY A 468 0.15 14.72 30.80
CA GLY A 468 0.48 14.90 32.21
C GLY A 468 -0.46 14.13 33.14
N LYS A 469 -0.09 14.02 34.42
CA LYS A 469 -0.86 13.27 35.42
C LYS A 469 -2.28 13.81 35.68
N GLN A 470 -2.53 15.07 35.30
CA GLN A 470 -3.81 15.74 35.51
C GLN A 470 -4.71 15.71 34.27
N TRP A 471 -4.38 14.94 33.23
CA TRP A 471 -5.12 14.89 31.96
C TRP A 471 -6.64 14.72 32.12
N ALA A 472 -7.08 13.94 33.11
CA ALA A 472 -8.50 13.71 33.34
C ALA A 472 -9.20 14.97 33.88
N GLN A 473 -8.52 15.79 34.68
CA GLN A 473 -9.08 17.01 35.26
C GLN A 473 -9.49 18.03 34.20
N GLU A 474 -8.77 18.06 33.08
CA GLU A 474 -9.05 18.93 31.94
C GLU A 474 -10.36 18.56 31.23
N LEU A 475 -10.86 17.33 31.41
CA LEU A 475 -12.07 16.83 30.75
C LEU A 475 -13.33 16.93 31.60
N VAL A 476 -13.24 17.31 32.88
CA VAL A 476 -14.39 17.27 33.80
C VAL A 476 -15.59 18.06 33.28
N ILE A 477 -15.35 19.16 32.55
CA ILE A 477 -16.39 20.03 31.98
C ILE A 477 -16.96 19.46 30.66
N ASP A 478 -16.19 18.63 29.96
CA ASP A 478 -16.49 18.12 28.62
C ASP A 478 -17.06 16.68 28.62
N ILE A 479 -17.17 16.05 29.79
CA ILE A 479 -17.82 14.74 29.92
C ILE A 479 -19.33 14.93 29.85
N ASP A 480 -19.87 14.65 28.68
CA ASP A 480 -21.29 14.79 28.35
C ASP A 480 -22.03 13.45 28.29
N THR A 481 -21.30 12.34 28.18
CA THR A 481 -21.88 10.99 28.10
C THR A 481 -21.32 10.01 29.13
N PRO A 482 -22.14 9.04 29.61
CA PRO A 482 -21.69 7.95 30.46
C PRO A 482 -20.58 7.11 29.81
N GLU A 483 -20.61 6.91 28.49
CA GLU A 483 -19.60 6.12 27.78
C GLU A 483 -18.22 6.74 27.89
N LEU A 484 -18.13 8.07 27.76
CA LEU A 484 -16.87 8.78 27.93
C LEU A 484 -16.41 8.71 29.39
N LEU A 485 -17.32 8.85 30.36
CA LEU A 485 -16.99 8.73 31.77
C LEU A 485 -16.38 7.36 32.10
N VAL A 486 -16.98 6.26 31.62
CA VAL A 486 -16.39 4.91 31.77
C VAL A 486 -15.00 4.84 31.12
N ALA A 487 -14.84 5.37 29.91
CA ALA A 487 -13.57 5.34 29.19
C ALA A 487 -12.45 6.11 29.90
N VAL A 488 -12.79 7.14 30.68
CA VAL A 488 -11.85 7.86 31.55
C VAL A 488 -11.52 7.01 32.79
N LEU A 489 -12.54 6.48 33.47
CA LEU A 489 -12.34 5.70 34.70
C LEU A 489 -11.47 4.45 34.48
N THR A 490 -11.62 3.75 33.35
CA THR A 490 -10.80 2.57 33.03
C THR A 490 -9.31 2.89 32.88
N ARG A 491 -8.96 4.16 32.64
CA ARG A 491 -7.58 4.63 32.43
C ARG A 491 -7.01 5.38 33.63
N LEU A 492 -7.82 5.66 34.64
CA LEU A 492 -7.38 6.22 35.91
C LEU A 492 -6.88 5.14 36.86
N THR A 493 -5.98 5.53 37.75
CA THR A 493 -5.57 4.73 38.90
C THR A 493 -6.75 4.52 39.86
N ALA A 494 -6.73 3.44 40.63
CA ALA A 494 -7.81 3.11 41.56
C ALA A 494 -8.12 4.29 42.53
N ASP A 495 -7.05 4.92 43.04
CA ASP A 495 -7.11 6.05 43.98
C ASP A 495 -7.81 7.29 43.39
N ASP A 496 -7.69 7.51 42.07
CA ASP A 496 -8.23 8.71 41.41
C ASP A 496 -9.69 8.54 40.95
N ARG A 497 -10.18 7.31 40.78
CA ARG A 497 -11.49 7.03 40.17
C ARG A 497 -12.66 7.58 40.97
N LEU A 498 -12.64 7.44 42.30
CA LEU A 498 -13.74 7.89 43.15
C LEU A 498 -13.88 9.41 43.08
N ALA A 499 -12.79 10.14 43.35
CA ALA A 499 -12.79 11.59 43.34
C ALA A 499 -13.20 12.15 41.96
N PHE A 500 -12.85 11.44 40.88
CA PHE A 500 -13.23 11.81 39.52
C PHE A 500 -14.72 11.59 39.24
N VAL A 501 -15.23 10.37 39.49
CA VAL A 501 -16.63 10.03 39.19
C VAL A 501 -17.60 10.87 40.03
N GLU A 502 -17.21 11.27 41.24
CA GLU A 502 -18.01 12.15 42.10
C GLU A 502 -18.19 13.55 41.51
N LYS A 503 -17.16 14.09 40.84
CA LYS A 503 -17.26 15.39 40.15
C LYS A 503 -18.16 15.31 38.92
N CYS A 504 -18.19 14.16 38.27
CA CYS A 504 -19.00 13.91 37.07
C CYS A 504 -20.34 13.23 37.39
N ALA A 505 -20.75 13.12 38.65
CA ALA A 505 -21.96 12.40 39.06
C ALA A 505 -23.23 12.93 38.36
N GLY A 506 -23.25 14.21 37.99
CA GLY A 506 -24.34 14.83 37.24
C GLY A 506 -24.57 14.25 35.83
N VAL A 507 -23.60 13.54 35.25
CA VAL A 507 -23.71 12.87 33.94
C VAL A 507 -24.52 11.58 34.05
N ILE A 508 -24.57 10.98 35.24
CA ILE A 508 -25.31 9.76 35.51
C ILE A 508 -26.79 10.11 35.66
N LYS A 509 -27.60 9.69 34.69
CA LYS A 509 -29.05 9.95 34.63
C LYS A 509 -29.86 8.72 35.00
N HIS A 510 -29.32 7.53 34.78
CA HIS A 510 -30.02 6.27 34.97
C HIS A 510 -29.18 5.23 35.72
N ALA A 511 -29.84 4.30 36.39
CA ALA A 511 -29.15 3.29 37.20
C ALA A 511 -28.27 2.34 36.39
N TYR A 512 -28.56 2.11 35.11
CA TYR A 512 -27.68 1.35 34.22
C TYR A 512 -26.28 1.98 34.13
N GLU A 513 -26.24 3.29 33.99
CA GLU A 513 -25.00 4.06 33.91
C GLU A 513 -24.28 4.03 35.25
N LEU A 514 -25.02 4.20 36.36
CA LEU A 514 -24.48 4.11 37.71
C LEU A 514 -23.82 2.75 37.97
N ALA A 515 -24.47 1.66 37.56
CA ALA A 515 -23.93 0.31 37.71
C ALA A 515 -22.59 0.14 36.95
N ARG A 516 -22.50 0.66 35.72
CA ARG A 516 -21.24 0.66 34.94
C ARG A 516 -20.15 1.47 35.62
N MET A 517 -20.48 2.58 36.30
CA MET A 517 -19.50 3.34 37.07
C MET A 517 -19.00 2.57 38.29
N LEU A 518 -19.91 1.94 39.05
CA LEU A 518 -19.54 1.15 40.22
C LEU A 518 -18.60 0.00 39.87
N GLU A 519 -18.79 -0.64 38.72
CA GLU A 519 -17.90 -1.70 38.23
C GLU A 519 -16.45 -1.22 38.12
N GLN A 520 -16.23 0.07 37.82
CA GLN A 520 -14.90 0.67 37.71
C GLN A 520 -14.30 1.08 39.07
N LEU A 521 -15.09 1.15 40.14
CA LEU A 521 -14.63 1.55 41.47
C LEU A 521 -14.20 0.34 42.31
N ASP A 522 -13.27 0.58 43.23
CA ASP A 522 -12.95 -0.39 44.29
C ASP A 522 -14.17 -0.65 45.16
N SER A 523 -14.32 -1.91 45.58
CA SER A 523 -15.47 -2.37 46.37
C SER A 523 -15.77 -1.50 47.60
N ALA A 524 -14.71 -1.07 48.31
CA ALA A 524 -14.80 -0.20 49.49
C ALA A 524 -15.52 1.13 49.24
N HIS A 525 -15.49 1.64 47.99
CA HIS A 525 -16.08 2.93 47.64
C HIS A 525 -17.46 2.82 47.00
N ARG A 526 -17.84 1.62 46.54
CA ARG A 526 -19.07 1.43 45.74
C ARG A 526 -20.33 1.79 46.49
N LEU A 527 -20.44 1.40 47.78
CA LEU A 527 -21.63 1.66 48.58
C LEU A 527 -21.87 3.16 48.75
N ALA A 528 -20.88 3.89 49.25
CA ALA A 528 -21.00 5.33 49.52
C ALA A 528 -21.36 6.11 48.24
N PHE A 529 -20.75 5.75 47.10
CA PHE A 529 -21.06 6.38 45.82
C PHE A 529 -22.47 5.99 45.31
N ALA A 530 -22.87 4.73 45.44
CA ALA A 530 -24.21 4.27 45.08
C ALA A 530 -25.29 5.02 45.86
N GLU A 531 -25.07 5.26 47.17
CA GLU A 531 -25.99 6.02 48.01
C GLU A 531 -26.10 7.48 47.59
N LYS A 532 -24.97 8.11 47.27
CA LYS A 532 -24.92 9.50 46.79
C LYS A 532 -25.72 9.69 45.50
N CYS A 533 -25.69 8.70 44.62
CA CYS A 533 -26.36 8.73 43.31
C CYS A 533 -27.72 8.00 43.29
N ALA A 534 -28.23 7.54 44.44
CA ALA A 534 -29.42 6.68 44.49
C ALA A 534 -30.68 7.33 43.90
N GLY A 535 -30.72 8.66 43.77
CA GLY A 535 -31.80 9.39 43.11
C GLY A 535 -32.04 8.99 41.64
N VAL A 536 -31.09 8.33 40.99
CA VAL A 536 -31.23 7.80 39.62
C VAL A 536 -31.94 6.44 39.54
N ILE A 537 -32.18 5.78 40.69
CA ILE A 537 -32.89 4.51 40.78
C ILE A 537 -34.39 4.82 40.85
N LYS A 538 -35.13 4.46 39.81
CA LYS A 538 -36.57 4.72 39.70
C LYS A 538 -37.40 3.45 39.86
N HIS A 539 -36.87 2.30 39.46
CA HIS A 539 -37.61 1.04 39.46
C HIS A 539 -36.81 -0.11 40.04
N ALA A 540 -37.50 -1.19 40.40
CA ALA A 540 -36.84 -2.33 41.04
C ALA A 540 -35.77 -3.01 40.18
N TYR A 541 -35.96 -3.15 38.86
CA TYR A 541 -34.94 -3.76 37.99
C TYR A 541 -33.59 -3.01 38.04
N GLU A 542 -33.66 -1.70 38.14
CA GLU A 542 -32.50 -0.83 38.31
C GLU A 542 -31.83 -1.06 39.66
N LEU A 543 -32.62 -1.17 40.73
CA LEU A 543 -32.11 -1.52 42.07
C LEU A 543 -31.41 -2.89 42.07
N ALA A 544 -31.95 -3.91 41.38
CA ALA A 544 -31.30 -5.24 41.26
C ALA A 544 -29.89 -5.11 40.72
N ARG A 545 -29.76 -4.39 39.60
CA ARG A 545 -28.50 -4.21 38.90
C ARG A 545 -27.50 -3.45 39.76
N MET A 546 -27.96 -2.52 40.59
CA MET A 546 -27.11 -1.85 41.57
C MET A 546 -26.59 -2.80 42.63
N LEU A 547 -27.45 -3.66 43.19
CA LEU A 547 -27.07 -4.63 44.21
C LEU A 547 -26.00 -5.61 43.71
N GLU A 548 -26.05 -6.01 42.44
CA GLU A 548 -25.05 -6.87 41.80
C GLU A 548 -23.63 -6.30 41.92
N GLN A 549 -23.50 -4.96 41.86
CA GLN A 549 -22.21 -4.27 41.91
C GLN A 549 -21.70 -4.05 43.34
N LEU A 550 -22.54 -4.22 44.36
CA LEU A 550 -22.19 -4.04 45.77
C LEU A 550 -21.68 -5.33 46.41
N ASP A 551 -20.83 -5.18 47.42
CA ASP A 551 -20.43 -6.30 48.28
C ASP A 551 -21.65 -6.89 49.00
N SER A 552 -21.67 -8.20 49.14
CA SER A 552 -22.83 -8.94 49.66
C SER A 552 -23.31 -8.42 51.04
N ALA A 553 -22.36 -8.06 51.91
CA ALA A 553 -22.60 -7.51 53.24
C ALA A 553 -23.43 -6.20 53.22
N HIS A 554 -23.39 -5.44 52.13
CA HIS A 554 -24.09 -4.15 52.01
C HIS A 554 -25.44 -4.26 51.27
N ARG A 555 -25.67 -5.37 50.54
CA ARG A 555 -26.82 -5.50 49.64
C ARG A 555 -28.16 -5.43 50.38
N LEU A 556 -28.29 -6.10 51.52
CA LEU A 556 -29.56 -6.11 52.27
C LEU A 556 -29.95 -4.70 52.75
N ALA A 557 -29.03 -4.01 53.41
CA ALA A 557 -29.28 -2.67 53.95
C ALA A 557 -29.62 -1.67 52.83
N PHE A 558 -28.91 -1.75 51.70
CA PHE A 558 -29.19 -0.92 50.53
C PHE A 558 -30.56 -1.26 49.90
N ALA A 559 -30.87 -2.55 49.75
CA ALA A 559 -32.15 -3.01 49.20
C ALA A 559 -33.34 -2.56 50.07
N ASP A 560 -33.20 -2.60 51.40
CA ASP A 560 -34.22 -2.15 52.34
C ASP A 560 -34.45 -0.63 52.22
N LYS A 561 -33.37 0.14 52.27
CA LYS A 561 -33.39 1.61 52.16
C LYS A 561 -34.13 2.11 50.92
N TYR A 562 -34.02 1.39 49.79
CA TYR A 562 -34.66 1.77 48.53
C TYR A 562 -35.82 0.85 48.13
N ALA A 563 -36.35 0.03 49.04
CA ALA A 563 -37.39 -0.94 48.72
C ALA A 563 -38.71 -0.34 48.21
N GLY A 564 -38.91 0.97 48.36
CA GLY A 564 -40.07 1.69 47.83
C GLY A 564 -40.24 1.60 46.30
N VAL A 565 -39.19 1.23 45.57
CA VAL A 565 -39.25 1.00 44.10
C VAL A 565 -39.78 -0.39 43.70
N ILE A 566 -39.93 -1.31 44.67
CA ILE A 566 -40.48 -2.66 44.47
C ILE A 566 -42.01 -2.54 44.47
N LYS A 567 -42.65 -2.87 43.36
CA LYS A 567 -44.10 -2.66 43.17
C LYS A 567 -44.90 -3.95 43.03
N ASN A 568 -44.25 -5.06 42.70
CA ASN A 568 -44.90 -6.36 42.57
C ASN A 568 -43.97 -7.53 42.92
N GLY A 569 -44.53 -8.72 43.08
CA GLY A 569 -43.76 -9.92 43.44
C GLY A 569 -42.75 -10.39 42.38
N TYR A 570 -42.94 -10.07 41.09
CA TYR A 570 -41.91 -10.34 40.08
C TYR A 570 -40.66 -9.49 40.31
N THR A 571 -40.86 -8.21 40.60
CA THR A 571 -39.75 -7.31 40.93
C THR A 571 -39.10 -7.62 42.27
N LEU A 572 -39.87 -8.11 43.25
CA LEU A 572 -39.35 -8.64 44.51
C LEU A 572 -38.45 -9.85 44.27
N ALA A 573 -38.90 -10.82 43.46
CA ALA A 573 -38.11 -12.00 43.13
C ALA A 573 -36.74 -11.62 42.54
N ARG A 574 -36.69 -10.64 41.62
CA ARG A 574 -35.42 -10.13 41.08
C ARG A 574 -34.49 -9.52 42.14
N MET A 575 -35.02 -8.94 43.22
CA MET A 575 -34.16 -8.47 44.33
C MET A 575 -33.56 -9.64 45.09
N LEU A 576 -34.35 -10.68 45.33
CA LEU A 576 -33.90 -11.86 46.07
C LEU A 576 -32.77 -12.58 45.35
N GLU A 577 -32.76 -12.59 44.01
CA GLU A 577 -31.64 -13.15 43.22
C GLU A 577 -30.29 -12.51 43.58
N GLN A 578 -30.28 -11.23 43.97
CA GLN A 578 -29.07 -10.47 44.28
C GLN A 578 -28.70 -10.52 45.77
N LEU A 579 -29.59 -10.98 46.63
CA LEU A 579 -29.38 -11.10 48.07
C LEU A 579 -28.83 -12.48 48.45
N ASP A 580 -27.99 -12.51 49.48
CA ASP A 580 -27.54 -13.74 50.11
C ASP A 580 -28.72 -14.54 50.65
N SER A 581 -28.67 -15.86 50.51
CA SER A 581 -29.77 -16.76 50.87
C SER A 581 -30.28 -16.55 52.29
N VAL A 582 -29.37 -16.28 53.25
CA VAL A 582 -29.67 -16.03 54.66
C VAL A 582 -30.54 -14.78 54.91
N HIS A 583 -30.58 -13.84 53.95
CA HIS A 583 -31.32 -12.58 54.08
C HIS A 583 -32.66 -12.58 53.32
N ARG A 584 -32.86 -13.54 52.41
CA ARG A 584 -34.02 -13.56 51.51
C ARG A 584 -35.34 -13.70 52.27
N LEU A 585 -35.45 -14.62 53.22
CA LEU A 585 -36.69 -14.85 53.97
C LEU A 585 -37.15 -13.60 54.74
N ALA A 586 -36.22 -12.95 55.45
CA ALA A 586 -36.52 -11.75 56.23
C ALA A 586 -36.98 -10.61 55.31
N PHE A 587 -36.30 -10.42 54.17
CA PHE A 587 -36.65 -9.41 53.19
C PHE A 587 -38.02 -9.67 52.53
N VAL A 588 -38.34 -10.93 52.21
CA VAL A 588 -39.67 -11.32 51.69
C VAL A 588 -40.77 -10.98 52.68
N LYS A 589 -40.63 -11.35 53.95
CA LYS A 589 -41.65 -11.06 54.97
C LYS A 589 -41.95 -9.56 55.08
N MET A 590 -40.91 -8.74 54.96
CA MET A 590 -41.04 -7.28 55.02
C MET A 590 -41.74 -6.68 53.78
N LYS A 591 -41.63 -7.31 52.61
CA LYS A 591 -42.17 -6.80 51.33
C LYS A 591 -43.28 -7.65 50.73
N LEU A 592 -43.79 -8.62 51.48
CA LEU A 592 -44.80 -9.57 51.00
C LEU A 592 -46.09 -8.88 50.52
N ALA A 593 -46.40 -7.71 51.08
CA ALA A 593 -47.54 -6.87 50.71
C ALA A 593 -47.56 -6.45 49.23
N VAL A 594 -46.41 -6.46 48.54
CA VAL A 594 -46.33 -6.11 47.11
C VAL A 594 -46.68 -7.29 46.20
N VAL A 595 -46.75 -8.52 46.71
CA VAL A 595 -47.11 -9.69 45.91
C VAL A 595 -48.63 -9.70 45.76
N ASP A 596 -49.16 -9.66 44.53
CA ASP A 596 -50.60 -9.47 44.28
C ASP A 596 -51.33 -10.72 43.75
N SER A 597 -50.57 -11.78 43.45
CA SER A 597 -51.09 -12.97 42.78
C SER A 597 -50.24 -14.20 43.09
N ASP A 598 -50.87 -15.37 43.00
CA ASP A 598 -50.21 -16.64 43.32
C ASP A 598 -49.05 -16.94 42.36
N GLY A 599 -49.16 -16.53 41.09
CA GLY A 599 -48.08 -16.67 40.13
C GLY A 599 -46.84 -15.82 40.47
N GLN A 600 -47.02 -14.65 41.11
CA GLN A 600 -45.91 -13.86 41.64
C GLN A 600 -45.34 -14.49 42.91
N LEU A 601 -46.20 -15.01 43.78
CA LEU A 601 -45.80 -15.72 44.99
C LEU A 601 -44.92 -16.93 44.65
N ASP A 602 -45.31 -17.73 43.67
CA ASP A 602 -44.53 -18.91 43.26
C ASP A 602 -43.12 -18.53 42.77
N LYS A 603 -42.96 -17.38 42.10
CA LYS A 603 -41.64 -16.85 41.71
C LYS A 603 -40.80 -16.42 42.90
N VAL A 604 -41.41 -15.83 43.92
CA VAL A 604 -40.72 -15.46 45.17
C VAL A 604 -40.30 -16.72 45.93
N LEU A 605 -41.19 -17.70 46.05
CA LEU A 605 -40.92 -18.96 46.74
C LEU A 605 -39.79 -19.76 46.09
N ALA A 606 -39.69 -19.75 44.76
CA ALA A 606 -38.61 -20.42 44.03
C ALA A 606 -37.19 -19.95 44.42
N LEU A 607 -37.04 -18.79 45.07
CA LEU A 607 -35.77 -18.22 45.51
C LEU A 607 -35.49 -18.41 47.01
N LEU A 608 -36.42 -19.05 47.73
CA LEU A 608 -36.36 -19.39 49.15
C LEU A 608 -36.12 -20.89 49.36
N GLN A 609 -35.67 -21.26 50.56
CA GLN A 609 -35.53 -22.67 50.91
C GLN A 609 -36.91 -23.32 51.04
N PRO A 610 -37.09 -24.60 50.64
CA PRO A 610 -38.39 -25.28 50.71
C PRO A 610 -39.03 -25.26 52.11
N THR A 611 -38.21 -25.31 53.16
CA THR A 611 -38.64 -25.23 54.57
C THR A 611 -39.26 -23.87 54.95
N GLU A 612 -39.03 -22.83 54.15
CA GLU A 612 -39.53 -21.47 54.36
C GLU A 612 -40.85 -21.22 53.63
N HIS A 613 -41.24 -22.09 52.69
CA HIS A 613 -42.37 -21.85 51.78
C HIS A 613 -43.70 -21.78 52.52
N THR A 614 -43.95 -22.70 53.45
CA THR A 614 -45.21 -22.77 54.21
C THR A 614 -45.45 -21.47 54.97
N ALA A 615 -44.45 -20.97 55.68
CA ALA A 615 -44.55 -19.75 56.48
C ALA A 615 -44.80 -18.48 55.62
N VAL A 616 -44.24 -18.42 54.41
CA VAL A 616 -44.46 -17.30 53.48
C VAL A 616 -45.84 -17.38 52.82
N ARG A 617 -46.31 -18.58 52.45
CA ARG A 617 -47.68 -18.77 51.92
C ARG A 617 -48.74 -18.39 52.94
N GLU A 618 -48.60 -18.83 54.19
CA GLU A 618 -49.52 -18.46 55.28
C GLU A 618 -49.57 -16.94 55.50
N ALA A 619 -48.41 -16.27 55.52
CA ALA A 619 -48.34 -14.82 55.66
C ALA A 619 -48.96 -14.06 54.48
N TYR A 620 -48.81 -14.59 53.26
CA TYR A 620 -49.41 -14.03 52.05
C TYR A 620 -50.94 -14.16 52.07
N GLU A 621 -51.45 -15.35 52.41
CA GLU A 621 -52.89 -15.58 52.53
C GLU A 621 -53.54 -14.71 53.61
N GLN A 622 -52.87 -14.53 54.75
CA GLN A 622 -53.34 -13.63 55.81
C GLN A 622 -53.40 -12.16 55.36
N HIS A 623 -52.46 -11.71 54.53
CA HIS A 623 -52.43 -10.35 54.00
C HIS A 623 -53.54 -10.10 52.97
N HIS A 624 -53.78 -11.06 52.07
CA HIS A 624 -54.81 -10.93 51.02
C HIS A 624 -56.24 -11.17 51.51
N ARG A 625 -56.45 -12.08 52.47
CA ARG A 625 -57.77 -12.25 53.11
C ARG A 625 -58.25 -11.00 53.84
N ARG A 626 -57.33 -10.12 54.27
CA ARG A 626 -57.65 -8.83 54.92
C ARG A 626 -57.92 -7.68 53.93
N SER A 627 -57.57 -7.85 52.65
CA SER A 627 -57.60 -6.78 51.64
C SER A 627 -58.78 -6.91 50.66
N SER A 628 -59.52 -8.02 50.68
CA SER A 628 -60.78 -8.18 49.95
C SER A 628 -61.92 -7.53 50.75
N PRO A 629 -62.59 -6.47 50.26
CA PRO A 629 -63.80 -5.98 50.89
C PRO A 629 -64.91 -7.03 50.71
N SER A 630 -65.64 -7.30 51.78
CA SER A 630 -66.88 -8.09 51.78
C SER A 630 -67.96 -7.46 50.92
#